data_AF-A0A4V2K025-F1
#
_entry.id   AF-A0A4V2K025-F1
#
_cell.length_a   1.000
_cell.length_b   1.000
_cell.length_c   1.000
_cell.angle_alpha   90.00
_cell.angle_beta   90.00
_cell.angle_gamma   90.00
#
_symmetry.space_group_name_H-M   'P 1'
#
loop_
_entity.id
_entity.type
_entity.pdbx_description
1 polymer ?
#
loop_
_entity_poly.entity_id
_entity_poly.type
_entity_poly.pdbx_seq_one_letter_code
_entity_poly.pdbx_strand_id
1 'polypeptide(L)'
;MLGGLMLLVATIALLHAAYSTYEHLSHLKALGRPEGALPNDIVVEAAISLVLAVVGATIRSPSLREVTWRSEMKRRALEEDDDPRLSFEKFVQRAGIVPKVSSSS
;
A
#
# COMPACT_ATOMS: atom_id res chain seq x y z
N MET A 1 -3.14 7.06 6.41
CA MET A 1 -4.58 7.09 6.77
C MET A 1 -5.45 7.39 5.54
N LEU A 2 -5.27 8.54 4.87
CA LEU A 2 -6.08 8.97 3.72
C LEU A 2 -6.19 7.92 2.58
N GLY A 3 -5.06 7.43 2.05
CA GLY A 3 -5.10 6.43 0.96
C GLY A 3 -5.83 5.14 1.33
N GLY A 4 -5.75 4.72 2.61
CA GLY A 4 -6.53 3.58 3.11
C GLY A 4 -8.03 3.84 3.14
N LEU A 5 -8.45 5.04 3.56
CA LEU A 5 -9.86 5.45 3.53
C LEU A 5 -10.40 5.52 2.10
N MET A 6 -9.62 6.08 1.16
CA MET A 6 -9.99 6.14 -0.26
C MET A 6 -10.18 4.74 -0.85
N LEU A 7 -9.28 3.80 -0.52
CA LEU A 7 -9.42 2.40 -0.94
C LEU A 7 -10.66 1.74 -0.35
N LEU A 8 -10.97 1.99 0.92
CA LEU A 8 -12.18 1.45 1.56
C LEU A 8 -13.45 1.95 0.86
N VAL A 9 -13.55 3.27 0.65
CA VAL A 9 -14.69 3.89 -0.04
C VAL A 9 -14.79 3.38 -1.48
N ALA A 10 -13.67 3.33 -2.21
CA ALA A 10 -13.65 2.81 -3.57
C ALA A 10 -14.11 1.34 -3.64
N THR A 11 -13.71 0.52 -2.67
CA THR A 11 -14.11 -0.89 -2.59
C THR A 11 -15.62 -1.02 -2.37
N ILE A 12 -16.19 -0.24 -1.45
CA ILE A 12 -17.64 -0.25 -1.19
C ILE A 12 -18.41 0.24 -2.43
N ALA A 13 -17.96 1.33 -3.06
CA ALA A 13 -18.59 1.85 -4.28
C ALA A 13 -18.52 0.85 -5.45
N LEU A 14 -17.39 0.16 -5.62
CA LEU A 14 -17.25 -0.87 -6.65
C LEU A 14 -18.17 -2.07 -6.38
N LEU A 15 -18.28 -2.51 -5.13
CA LEU A 15 -19.22 -3.59 -4.75
C LEU A 15 -20.67 -3.17 -4.97
N HIS A 16 -21.01 -1.91 -4.68
CA HIS A 16 -22.31 -1.34 -4.95
C HIS A 16 -22.63 -1.35 -6.45
N ALA A 17 -21.73 -0.83 -7.29
CA ALA A 17 -21.89 -0.85 -8.75
C ALA A 17 -21.97 -2.30 -9.30
N ALA A 18 -21.20 -3.24 -8.75
CA ALA A 18 -21.26 -4.65 -9.13
C ALA A 18 -22.60 -5.29 -8.78
N TYR A 19 -23.15 -5.00 -7.60
CA TYR A 19 -24.49 -5.45 -7.21
C TYR A 19 -25.57 -4.84 -8.09
N SER A 20 -25.51 -3.53 -8.40
CA SER A 20 -26.42 -2.86 -9.33
C SER A 20 -26.39 -3.47 -10.73
N THR A 21 -25.18 -3.83 -11.20
CA THR A 21 -25.01 -4.55 -12.49
C THR A 21 -25.69 -5.91 -12.45
N TYR A 22 -25.50 -6.66 -11.35
CA TYR A 22 -26.12 -7.97 -11.17
C TYR A 22 -27.66 -7.88 -11.18
N GLU A 23 -28.24 -6.96 -10.42
CA GLU A 23 -29.69 -6.72 -10.39
C GLU A 23 -30.22 -6.32 -11.77
N HIS A 24 -29.57 -5.39 -12.46
CA HIS A 24 -30.01 -4.96 -13.80
C HIS A 24 -30.01 -6.13 -14.81
N LEU A 25 -28.94 -6.92 -14.82
CA LEU A 25 -28.83 -8.07 -15.72
C LEU A 25 -29.77 -9.22 -15.33
N SER A 26 -30.01 -9.43 -14.02
CA SER A 26 -30.95 -10.46 -13.56
C SER A 26 -32.39 -10.10 -13.98
N HIS A 27 -32.76 -8.82 -13.89
CA HIS A 27 -34.04 -8.31 -14.38
C HIS A 27 -34.19 -8.46 -15.90
N LEU A 28 -33.19 -8.06 -16.68
CA LEU A 28 -33.20 -8.22 -18.14
C LEU A 28 -33.36 -9.69 -18.55
N LYS A 29 -32.68 -10.60 -17.84
CA LYS A 29 -32.80 -12.04 -18.04
C LYS A 29 -34.21 -12.55 -17.72
N ALA A 30 -34.80 -12.10 -16.61
CA ALA A 30 -36.17 -12.48 -16.23
C ALA A 30 -37.23 -11.98 -17.24
N LEU A 31 -36.99 -10.84 -17.88
CA LEU A 31 -37.86 -10.25 -18.90
C LEU A 31 -37.68 -10.88 -20.30
N GLY A 32 -36.77 -11.85 -20.46
CA GLY A 32 -36.48 -12.48 -21.75
C GLY A 32 -35.77 -11.56 -22.74
N ARG A 33 -35.14 -10.48 -22.26
CA ARG A 33 -34.43 -9.48 -23.08
C ARG A 33 -32.97 -9.38 -22.61
N PRO A 34 -32.13 -10.39 -22.88
CA PRO A 34 -30.75 -10.42 -22.39
C PRO A 34 -29.87 -9.34 -23.04
N GLU A 35 -30.30 -8.81 -24.20
CA GLU A 35 -29.57 -7.80 -24.95
C GLU A 35 -30.03 -6.41 -24.53
N GLY A 36 -29.43 -5.90 -23.45
CA GLY A 36 -29.65 -4.53 -22.97
C GLY A 36 -28.34 -3.91 -22.54
N ALA A 37 -28.11 -2.66 -22.96
CA ALA A 37 -26.97 -1.89 -22.48
C ALA A 37 -27.10 -1.63 -20.96
N LEU A 38 -25.95 -1.49 -20.30
CA LEU A 38 -25.92 -1.03 -18.91
C LEU A 38 -26.31 0.45 -18.86
N PRO A 39 -27.11 0.84 -17.86
CA PRO A 39 -27.35 2.23 -17.52
C PRO A 39 -26.04 3.00 -17.30
N ASN A 40 -25.97 4.23 -17.79
CA ASN A 40 -24.75 5.05 -17.73
C ASN A 40 -24.35 5.41 -16.30
N ASP A 41 -25.29 5.48 -15.36
CA ASP A 41 -25.02 5.70 -13.94
C ASP A 41 -24.15 4.58 -13.34
N ILE A 42 -24.48 3.31 -13.60
CA ILE A 42 -23.69 2.15 -13.15
C ILE A 42 -22.28 2.20 -13.75
N VAL A 43 -22.17 2.53 -15.04
CA VAL A 43 -20.87 2.65 -15.73
C VAL A 43 -20.02 3.76 -15.13
N VAL A 44 -20.62 4.93 -14.87
CA VAL A 44 -19.93 6.08 -14.27
C VAL A 44 -19.54 5.79 -12.82
N GLU A 45 -20.40 5.14 -12.03
CA GLU A 45 -20.10 4.74 -10.66
C GLU A 45 -18.91 3.78 -10.61
N ALA A 46 -18.90 2.75 -11.48
CA ALA A 46 -17.78 1.83 -11.61
C ALA A 46 -16.49 2.55 -12.03
N ALA A 47 -16.56 3.45 -13.01
CA ALA A 47 -15.40 4.21 -13.47
C ALA A 47 -14.83 5.14 -12.37
N ILE A 48 -15.70 5.83 -11.63
CA ILE A 48 -15.29 6.68 -10.50
C ILE A 48 -14.66 5.83 -9.39
N SER A 49 -15.24 4.66 -9.07
CA SER A 49 -14.68 3.75 -8.07
C SER A 49 -13.28 3.28 -8.46
N LEU A 50 -13.05 2.99 -9.75
CA LEU A 50 -11.73 2.62 -10.28
C LEU A 50 -10.73 3.77 -10.12
N VAL A 51 -11.07 4.98 -10.56
CA VAL A 51 -10.19 6.14 -10.43
C VAL A 51 -9.86 6.40 -8.96
N LEU A 52 -10.85 6.34 -8.07
CA LEU A 52 -10.65 6.53 -6.64
C LEU A 52 -9.73 5.45 -6.04
N ALA A 53 -9.88 4.20 -6.47
CA ALA A 53 -9.02 3.10 -6.04
C ALA A 53 -7.57 3.31 -6.49
N VAL A 54 -7.35 3.73 -7.75
CA VAL A 54 -6.02 4.01 -8.28
C VAL A 54 -5.35 5.15 -7.50
N VAL A 55 -6.06 6.27 -7.30
CA VAL A 55 -5.52 7.39 -6.53
C VAL A 55 -5.27 6.99 -5.07
N GLY A 56 -6.20 6.27 -4.44
CA GLY A 56 -6.05 5.77 -3.07
C GLY A 56 -4.84 4.83 -2.92
N ALA A 57 -4.62 3.94 -3.89
CA ALA A 57 -3.48 3.03 -3.93
C ALA A 57 -2.14 3.78 -4.08
N THR A 58 -2.07 4.75 -4.98
CA THR A 58 -0.85 5.56 -5.19
C THR A 58 -0.48 6.36 -3.94
N ILE A 59 -1.45 6.98 -3.26
CA ILE A 59 -1.22 7.72 -2.01
C ILE A 59 -0.82 6.79 -0.87
N ARG A 60 -1.36 5.57 -0.83
CA ARG A 60 -1.01 4.57 0.20
C ARG A 60 0.38 3.96 -0.03
N SER A 61 0.88 3.97 -1.26
CA SER A 61 2.18 3.38 -1.59
C SER A 61 3.29 4.03 -0.77
N PRO A 62 4.24 3.25 -0.24
CA PRO A 62 5.45 3.82 0.35
C PRO A 62 6.24 4.60 -0.72
N SER A 63 7.05 5.55 -0.25
CA SER A 63 8.00 6.26 -1.10
C SER A 63 8.93 5.28 -1.80
N LEU A 64 9.27 5.57 -3.05
CA LEU A 64 10.30 4.81 -3.76
C LEU A 64 11.63 4.96 -3.03
N ARG A 65 12.40 3.87 -2.99
CA ARG A 65 13.76 3.86 -2.45
C ARG A 65 14.71 4.44 -3.50
N GLU A 66 15.62 5.29 -3.05
CA GLU A 66 16.68 5.79 -3.90
C GLU A 66 17.68 4.68 -4.26
N VAL A 67 18.12 4.67 -5.52
CA VAL A 67 19.01 3.60 -6.05
C VAL A 67 20.49 3.96 -5.92
N THR A 68 20.82 5.22 -5.63
CA THR A 68 22.22 5.66 -5.60
C THR A 68 22.95 5.15 -4.37
N TRP A 69 24.13 4.58 -4.58
CA TRP A 69 25.01 4.10 -3.51
C TRP A 69 25.28 5.17 -2.43
N ARG A 70 25.46 6.43 -2.84
CA ARG A 70 25.70 7.55 -1.92
C ARG A 70 24.55 7.73 -0.92
N SER A 71 23.30 7.70 -1.39
CA SER A 71 22.15 7.87 -0.49
C SER A 71 21.86 6.63 0.34
N GLU A 72 22.13 5.44 -0.21
CA GLU A 72 22.11 4.19 0.55
C GLU A 72 23.11 4.22 1.72
N MET A 73 24.35 4.65 1.49
CA MET A 73 25.37 4.78 2.55
C MET A 73 25.02 5.85 3.58
N LYS A 74 24.48 6.99 3.13
CA LYS A 74 24.00 8.04 4.06
C LYS A 74 22.88 7.51 4.96
N ARG A 75 21.95 6.74 4.40
CA ARG A 75 20.85 6.15 5.15
C ARG A 75 21.36 5.10 6.16
N ARG A 76 22.27 4.21 5.74
CA ARG A 76 22.89 3.23 6.66
C ARG A 76 23.62 3.91 7.82
N ALA A 77 24.37 4.97 7.56
CA ALA A 77 25.03 5.73 8.62
C ALA A 77 24.05 6.38 9.64
N LEU A 78 22.76 6.52 9.29
CA LEU A 78 21.71 7.05 10.17
C LEU A 78 20.86 5.94 10.82
N GLU A 79 20.67 4.80 10.15
CA GLU A 79 19.87 3.67 10.61
C GLU A 79 20.68 2.66 11.44
N GLU A 80 21.99 2.57 11.18
CA GLU A 80 22.94 1.69 11.85
C GLU A 80 23.50 2.46 13.06
N ASP A 81 22.73 2.48 14.15
CA ASP A 81 23.13 3.03 15.46
C ASP A 81 24.16 2.11 16.18
N ASP A 82 24.47 0.96 15.56
CA ASP A 82 25.32 -0.09 16.10
C ASP A 82 26.66 -0.17 15.34
N ASP A 83 27.75 -0.39 16.09
CA ASP A 83 29.09 -0.49 15.52
C ASP A 83 29.15 -1.62 14.47
N PRO A 84 29.56 -1.36 13.21
CA PRO A 84 29.66 -2.37 12.15
C PRO A 84 30.62 -3.53 12.49
N ARG A 85 31.38 -3.41 13.59
CA ARG A 85 32.26 -4.44 14.14
C ARG A 85 31.56 -5.44 15.05
N LEU A 86 30.25 -5.66 14.92
CA LEU A 86 29.50 -6.69 15.65
C LEU A 86 30.20 -8.07 15.64
N SER A 87 30.88 -8.45 14.56
CA SER A 87 31.65 -9.70 14.46
C SER A 87 32.86 -9.78 15.41
N PHE A 88 33.33 -8.65 15.93
CA PHE A 88 34.45 -8.54 16.86
C PHE A 88 34.02 -8.33 18.33
N GLU A 89 32.71 -8.21 18.60
CA GLU A 89 32.21 -8.12 19.97
C GLU A 89 32.41 -9.43 20.72
N LYS A 90 33.10 -9.37 21.86
CA LYS A 90 33.27 -10.53 22.74
C LYS A 90 31.98 -10.81 23.50
N PHE A 91 31.75 -12.07 23.85
CA PHE A 91 30.54 -12.50 24.57
C PHE A 91 30.28 -11.71 25.87
N VAL A 92 31.35 -11.32 26.57
CA VAL A 92 31.31 -10.52 27.81
C VAL A 92 30.81 -9.09 27.58
N GLN A 93 31.06 -8.51 26.41
CA GLN A 93 30.54 -7.19 26.02
C GLN A 93 29.06 -7.28 25.64
N ARG A 94 28.67 -8.31 24.89
CA ARG A 94 27.25 -8.60 24.56
C ARG A 94 26.41 -8.92 25.79
N ALA A 95 26.99 -9.55 26.81
CA ALA A 95 26.35 -9.85 28.08
C ALA A 95 26.23 -8.62 29.01
N GLY A 96 26.72 -7.44 28.60
CA GLY A 96 26.63 -6.20 29.40
C GLY A 96 27.54 -6.17 30.63
N ILE A 97 28.49 -7.11 30.74
CA ILE A 97 29.39 -7.23 31.89
C ILE A 97 30.54 -6.22 31.79
N VAL A 98 31.00 -5.95 30.56
CA VAL A 98 32.01 -4.92 30.27
C VAL A 98 31.38 -3.86 29.38
N PRO A 99 31.52 -2.56 29.71
CA PRO A 99 30.98 -1.49 28.89
C PRO A 99 31.56 -1.54 27.47
N LYS A 100 30.68 -1.35 26.47
CA LYS A 100 31.06 -1.25 25.06
C LYS A 100 31.98 -0.03 24.94
N VAL A 101 33.19 -0.23 24.43
CA VAL A 101 34.14 0.87 24.22
C VAL A 101 33.54 1.76 23.13
N SER A 102 33.02 2.93 23.51
CA SER A 102 32.59 3.93 22.55
C SER A 102 33.84 4.40 21.78
N SER A 103 34.00 4.00 20.53
CA SER A 103 34.99 4.63 19.67
C SER A 103 34.50 6.04 19.37
N SER A 104 34.97 7.01 20.16
CA SER A 104 34.92 8.40 19.73
C SER A 104 35.76 8.51 18.47
N SER A 105 35.14 8.99 17.40
CA SER A 105 35.85 9.48 16.21
C SER A 105 36.17 10.96 16.40
#